data_AF-A0A3R9VG04-F1
#
_entry.id   AF-A0A3R9VG04-F1
#
_cell.length_a   1.000
_cell.length_b   1.000
_cell.length_c   1.000
_cell.angle_alpha   90.00
_cell.angle_beta   90.00
_cell.angle_gamma   90.00
#
_symmetry.space_group_name_H-M   'P 1'
#
loop_
_entity.id
_entity.type
_entity.pdbx_description
1 polymer ?
#
loop_
_entity_poly.entity_id
_entity_poly.type
_entity_poly.pdbx_seq_one_letter_code
_entity_poly.pdbx_strand_id
1 'polypeptide(L)'
;MPGTVLETIARYDWESVVCGCGRSAGHLEGTLWDAAEGHPAAYHALEGHVFARSRLWPPAPAACAVLMAVWSAGPPRLATREALLWTLLALLNSEDDGNPYEAGLYGQCAAHVRAGLPLLRGGLAGRPGSVSAAYAEGIVDLIALCA
;
A
#
# COMPACT_ATOMS: atom_id res chain seq x y z
N MET A 1 15.58 -0.53 -6.15
CA MET A 1 16.11 0.47 -7.11
C MET A 1 14.93 1.27 -7.62
N PRO A 2 15.00 2.60 -7.79
CA PRO A 2 13.86 3.43 -8.20
C PRO A 2 13.13 2.94 -9.47
N GLY A 3 13.86 2.30 -10.39
CA GLY A 3 13.27 1.68 -11.60
C GLY A 3 12.19 0.63 -11.32
N THR A 4 12.28 -0.11 -10.21
CA THR A 4 11.28 -1.15 -9.88
C THR A 4 9.92 -0.56 -9.53
N VAL A 5 9.86 0.68 -9.04
CA VAL A 5 8.60 1.35 -8.70
C VAL A 5 7.88 1.79 -9.97
N LEU A 6 8.58 2.43 -10.91
CA LEU A 6 8.03 2.81 -12.22
C LEU A 6 7.53 1.61 -13.01
N GLU A 7 8.32 0.53 -13.05
CA GLU A 7 7.92 -0.72 -13.70
C GLU A 7 6.68 -1.32 -13.06
N THR A 8 6.51 -1.15 -11.74
CA THR A 8 5.31 -1.62 -11.04
C THR A 8 4.11 -0.75 -11.39
N ILE A 9 4.25 0.58 -11.43
CA ILE A 9 3.17 1.48 -11.87
C ILE A 9 2.74 1.13 -13.30
N ALA A 10 3.68 1.02 -14.24
CA ALA A 10 3.40 0.75 -15.65
C ALA A 10 2.85 -0.66 -15.93
N ARG A 11 2.92 -1.59 -14.96
CA ARG A 11 2.40 -2.95 -15.11
C ARG A 11 0.87 -3.02 -15.08
N TYR A 12 0.23 -2.08 -14.39
CA TYR A 12 -1.21 -2.10 -14.20
C TYR A 12 -1.91 -1.25 -15.25
N ASP A 13 -3.05 -1.75 -15.74
CA ASP A 13 -3.95 -0.98 -16.61
C ASP A 13 -4.86 -0.10 -15.74
N TRP A 14 -4.39 1.09 -15.40
CA TRP A 14 -5.11 2.03 -14.55
C TRP A 14 -6.35 2.61 -15.24
N GLU A 15 -6.35 2.70 -16.56
CA GLU A 15 -7.42 3.35 -17.32
C GLU A 15 -8.72 2.54 -17.32
N SER A 16 -8.63 1.22 -17.25
CA SER A 16 -9.80 0.34 -17.18
C SER A 16 -10.39 0.19 -15.77
N VAL A 17 -9.68 0.66 -14.74
CA VAL A 17 -10.10 0.51 -13.34
C VAL A 17 -10.88 1.75 -12.89
N VAL A 18 -12.07 1.54 -12.32
CA VAL A 18 -12.87 2.63 -11.73
C VAL A 18 -12.32 2.99 -10.35
N CYS A 19 -11.89 4.23 -10.19
CA CYS A 19 -11.41 4.79 -8.93
C CYS A 19 -12.56 5.05 -7.94
N GLY A 20 -12.27 5.07 -6.63
CA GLY A 20 -13.26 5.40 -5.59
C GLY A 20 -13.97 6.75 -5.77
N CYS A 21 -13.35 7.69 -6.49
CA CYS A 21 -13.96 8.96 -6.86
C CYS A 21 -14.91 8.91 -8.08
N GLY A 22 -15.10 7.73 -8.69
CA GLY A 22 -15.97 7.50 -9.84
C GLY A 22 -15.35 7.76 -11.22
N ARG A 23 -14.10 8.24 -11.28
CA ARG A 23 -13.33 8.40 -12.54
C ARG A 23 -12.51 7.14 -12.86
N SER A 24 -11.91 7.10 -14.04
CA SER A 24 -10.80 6.19 -14.33
C SER A 24 -9.67 6.37 -13.29
N ALA A 25 -8.98 5.29 -12.93
CA ALA A 25 -7.85 5.32 -12.01
C ALA A 25 -6.54 5.79 -12.67
N GLY A 26 -6.52 6.05 -13.97
CA GLY A 26 -5.36 6.62 -14.68
C GLY A 26 -4.83 7.91 -14.03
N HIS A 27 -5.71 8.72 -13.38
CA HIS A 27 -5.25 9.92 -12.67
C HIS A 27 -4.37 9.61 -11.44
N LEU A 28 -4.35 8.38 -10.94
CA LEU A 28 -3.56 8.00 -9.76
C LEU A 28 -2.08 7.78 -10.09
N GLU A 29 -1.72 7.57 -11.35
CA GLU A 29 -0.32 7.34 -11.73
C GLU A 29 0.60 8.47 -11.27
N GLY A 30 0.16 9.73 -11.44
CA GLY A 30 0.90 10.90 -10.96
C GLY A 30 1.03 10.93 -9.44
N THR A 31 -0.04 10.62 -8.69
CA THR A 31 0.00 10.57 -7.22
C THR A 31 0.92 9.45 -6.72
N LEU A 32 0.91 8.29 -7.37
CA LEU A 32 1.78 7.16 -7.03
C LEU A 32 3.25 7.47 -7.35
N TRP A 33 3.49 8.22 -8.44
CA TRP A 33 4.81 8.74 -8.74
C TRP A 33 5.30 9.73 -7.69
N ASP A 34 4.46 10.71 -7.30
CA ASP A 34 4.80 11.67 -6.24
C ASP A 34 5.12 10.97 -4.92
N ALA A 35 4.35 9.92 -4.58
CA ALA A 35 4.61 9.08 -3.42
C ALA A 35 5.98 8.38 -3.52
N ALA A 36 6.32 7.84 -4.69
CA ALA A 36 7.61 7.21 -4.98
C ALA A 36 8.79 8.18 -4.88
N GLU A 37 8.61 9.44 -5.31
CA GLU A 37 9.60 10.52 -5.14
C GLU A 37 9.72 11.01 -3.69
N GLY A 38 8.82 10.54 -2.82
CA GLY A 38 8.91 10.71 -1.39
C GLY A 38 8.08 11.86 -0.83
N HIS A 39 7.04 12.31 -1.54
CA HIS A 39 6.10 13.31 -1.08
C HIS A 39 5.07 12.70 -0.11
N PRO A 40 5.13 12.97 1.22
CA PRO A 40 4.24 12.31 2.18
C PRO A 40 2.75 12.59 1.95
N ALA A 41 2.41 13.79 1.45
CA ALA A 41 1.04 14.16 1.13
C ALA A 41 0.40 13.28 0.05
N ALA A 42 1.20 12.72 -0.86
CA ALA A 42 0.70 11.84 -1.92
C ALA A 42 0.15 10.51 -1.38
N TYR A 43 0.69 10.01 -0.26
CA TYR A 43 0.17 8.81 0.41
C TYR A 43 -1.20 9.04 1.04
N HIS A 44 -1.39 10.22 1.65
CA HIS A 44 -2.69 10.61 2.22
C HIS A 44 -3.72 10.90 1.12
N ALA A 45 -3.28 11.43 -0.03
CA ALA A 45 -4.14 11.67 -1.19
C ALA A 45 -4.71 10.37 -1.82
N LEU A 46 -4.26 9.18 -1.41
CA LEU A 46 -4.88 7.91 -1.82
C LEU A 46 -6.21 7.62 -1.10
N GLU A 47 -6.47 8.27 0.04
CA GLU A 47 -7.77 8.20 0.71
C GLU A 47 -8.87 8.82 -0.17
N GLY A 48 -10.04 8.20 -0.22
CA GLY A 48 -11.13 8.54 -1.14
C GLY A 48 -10.95 7.97 -2.55
N HIS A 49 -9.76 7.48 -2.90
CA HIS A 49 -9.45 6.94 -4.22
C HIS A 49 -9.22 5.43 -4.21
N VAL A 50 -8.43 4.97 -3.23
CA VAL A 50 -7.96 3.60 -3.08
C VAL A 50 -8.69 2.92 -1.93
N PHE A 51 -8.98 3.67 -0.87
CA PHE A 51 -9.77 3.24 0.28
C PHE A 51 -10.55 4.43 0.85
N ALA A 52 -11.61 4.15 1.60
CA ALA A 52 -12.28 5.13 2.44
C ALA A 52 -12.93 4.42 3.63
N ARG A 53 -12.60 4.84 4.86
CA ARG A 53 -12.99 4.14 6.10
C ARG A 53 -12.57 2.66 6.04
N SER A 54 -13.49 1.72 6.24
CA SER A 54 -13.25 0.27 6.17
C SER A 54 -13.42 -0.33 4.77
N ARG A 55 -13.58 0.49 3.72
CA ARG A 55 -13.86 0.00 2.36
C ARG A 55 -12.70 0.23 1.42
N LEU A 56 -12.35 -0.80 0.65
CA LEU A 56 -11.43 -0.71 -0.48
C LEU A 56 -12.17 -0.38 -1.78
N TRP A 57 -11.46 0.28 -2.69
CA TRP A 57 -11.89 0.55 -4.05
C TRP A 57 -11.06 -0.27 -5.05
N PRO A 58 -11.55 -0.48 -6.28
CA PRO A 58 -10.87 -1.31 -7.28
C PRO A 58 -9.36 -1.05 -7.49
N PRO A 59 -8.83 0.19 -7.37
CA PRO A 59 -7.38 0.42 -7.48
C PRO A 59 -6.52 -0.10 -6.31
N ALA A 60 -7.14 -0.54 -5.20
CA ALA A 60 -6.43 -0.93 -3.97
C ALA A 60 -5.31 -1.95 -4.14
N PRO A 61 -5.53 -3.09 -4.84
CA PRO A 61 -4.47 -4.08 -5.00
C PRO A 61 -3.26 -3.53 -5.76
N ALA A 62 -3.49 -2.81 -6.85
CA ALA A 62 -2.42 -2.20 -7.66
C ALA A 62 -1.65 -1.13 -6.88
N ALA A 63 -2.36 -0.25 -6.18
CA ALA A 63 -1.74 0.76 -5.32
C ALA A 63 -0.92 0.11 -4.19
N CYS A 64 -1.44 -0.94 -3.55
CA CYS A 64 -0.73 -1.70 -2.52
C CYS A 64 0.58 -2.30 -3.05
N ALA A 65 0.56 -2.88 -4.26
CA ALA A 65 1.76 -3.39 -4.91
C ALA A 65 2.82 -2.30 -5.13
N VAL A 66 2.41 -1.12 -5.59
CA VAL A 66 3.31 0.04 -5.76
C VAL A 66 3.88 0.48 -4.42
N LEU A 67 3.07 0.61 -3.37
CA LEU A 67 3.54 0.98 -2.02
C LEU A 67 4.58 -0.01 -1.48
N MET A 68 4.38 -1.32 -1.70
CA MET A 68 5.35 -2.34 -1.34
C MET A 68 6.65 -2.25 -2.17
N ALA A 69 6.54 -1.89 -3.46
CA ALA A 69 7.71 -1.60 -4.29
C ALA A 69 8.48 -0.37 -3.78
N VAL A 70 7.79 0.69 -3.35
CA VAL A 70 8.40 1.86 -2.73
C VAL A 70 9.12 1.48 -1.45
N TRP A 71 8.48 0.71 -0.55
CA TRP A 71 9.11 0.23 0.68
C TRP A 71 10.38 -0.57 0.40
N SER A 72 10.31 -1.50 -0.57
CA SER A 72 11.45 -2.32 -1.01
C SER A 72 12.60 -1.48 -1.59
N ALA A 73 12.29 -0.35 -2.23
CA ALA A 73 13.29 0.59 -2.71
C ALA A 73 13.99 1.38 -1.58
N GLY A 74 13.48 1.31 -0.35
CA GLY A 74 14.08 1.92 0.84
C GLY A 74 13.85 3.42 0.91
N PRO A 75 12.62 3.89 1.23
CA PRO A 75 12.30 5.31 1.21
C PRO A 75 13.22 6.07 2.20
N PRO A 76 13.91 7.15 1.79
CA PRO A 76 15.01 7.70 2.56
C PRO A 76 14.57 8.56 3.75
N ARG A 77 13.39 9.18 3.69
CA ARG A 77 12.92 10.15 4.69
C ARG A 77 11.95 9.50 5.69
N LEU A 78 12.07 9.86 6.96
CA LEU A 78 11.22 9.32 8.05
C LEU A 78 9.73 9.60 7.80
N ALA A 79 9.37 10.84 7.48
CA ALA A 79 7.97 11.21 7.22
C ALA A 79 7.35 10.41 6.06
N THR A 80 8.14 10.12 5.02
CA THR A 80 7.71 9.28 3.89
C THR A 80 7.48 7.82 4.32
N ARG A 81 8.36 7.27 5.17
CA ARG A 81 8.18 5.92 5.74
C ARG A 81 6.91 5.83 6.56
N GLU A 82 6.69 6.80 7.43
CA GLU A 82 5.51 6.83 8.31
C GLU A 82 4.23 6.98 7.51
N ALA A 83 4.19 7.86 6.52
CA ALA A 83 3.04 8.02 5.63
C ALA A 83 2.75 6.73 4.83
N LEU A 84 3.80 6.09 4.29
CA LEU A 84 3.67 4.80 3.59
C LEU A 84 3.09 3.71 4.50
N LEU A 85 3.68 3.52 5.68
CA LEU A 85 3.26 2.48 6.63
C LEU A 85 1.84 2.74 7.15
N TRP A 86 1.50 4.00 7.43
CA TRP A 86 0.14 4.39 7.79
C TRP A 86 -0.85 4.02 6.68
N THR A 87 -0.53 4.32 5.42
CA THR A 87 -1.40 3.97 4.28
C THR A 87 -1.55 2.46 4.11
N LEU A 88 -0.46 1.68 4.25
CA LEU A 88 -0.54 0.21 4.24
C LEU A 88 -1.42 -0.33 5.37
N LEU A 89 -1.29 0.24 6.58
CA LEU A 89 -2.13 -0.13 7.71
C LEU A 89 -3.61 0.19 7.44
N ALA A 90 -3.91 1.35 6.85
CA ALA A 90 -5.28 1.73 6.49
C ALA A 90 -5.90 0.75 5.47
N LEU A 91 -5.14 0.33 4.46
CA LEU A 91 -5.58 -0.69 3.50
C LEU A 91 -5.89 -2.03 4.18
N LEU A 92 -5.02 -2.47 5.09
CA LEU A 92 -5.16 -3.75 5.79
C LEU A 92 -6.15 -3.74 6.96
N ASN A 93 -6.66 -2.58 7.34
CA ASN A 93 -7.73 -2.44 8.32
C ASN A 93 -9.11 -2.32 7.66
N SER A 94 -9.20 -2.58 6.35
CA SER A 94 -10.46 -2.64 5.61
C SER A 94 -11.14 -4.01 5.76
N GLU A 95 -12.44 -4.05 5.50
CA GLU A 95 -13.24 -5.27 5.48
C GLU A 95 -12.78 -6.20 4.35
N ASP A 96 -12.78 -7.50 4.61
CA ASP A 96 -12.56 -8.51 3.57
C ASP A 96 -13.82 -8.64 2.71
N ASP A 97 -13.68 -8.26 1.44
CA ASP A 97 -14.70 -8.30 0.41
C ASP A 97 -14.62 -9.58 -0.45
N GLY A 98 -13.76 -10.53 -0.06
CA GLY A 98 -13.61 -11.82 -0.72
C GLY A 98 -14.69 -12.84 -0.41
N ASN A 99 -14.58 -13.99 -1.06
CA ASN A 99 -15.40 -15.16 -0.80
C ASN A 99 -14.51 -16.44 -0.78
N PRO A 100 -15.06 -17.61 -0.41
CA PRO A 100 -14.26 -18.83 -0.30
C PRO A 100 -13.53 -19.30 -1.58
N TYR A 101 -13.93 -18.80 -2.74
CA TYR A 101 -13.40 -19.21 -4.05
C TYR A 101 -12.50 -18.16 -4.70
N GLU A 102 -12.63 -16.89 -4.31
CA GLU A 102 -11.91 -15.78 -4.92
C GLU A 102 -11.56 -14.72 -3.88
N ALA A 103 -10.29 -14.29 -3.91
CA ALA A 103 -9.81 -13.21 -3.06
C ALA A 103 -10.41 -11.88 -3.49
N GLY A 104 -11.06 -11.19 -2.56
CA GLY A 104 -11.48 -9.80 -2.73
C GLY A 104 -10.29 -8.85 -2.83
N LEU A 105 -10.58 -7.55 -2.95
CA LEU A 105 -9.57 -6.51 -2.95
C LEU A 105 -8.68 -6.59 -1.70
N TYR A 106 -9.27 -6.90 -0.54
CA TYR A 106 -8.54 -7.10 0.69
C TYR A 106 -7.51 -8.23 0.58
N GLY A 107 -7.96 -9.43 0.19
CA GLY A 107 -7.10 -10.60 0.06
C GLY A 107 -5.95 -10.38 -0.92
N GLN A 108 -6.19 -9.64 -2.01
CA GLN A 108 -5.17 -9.26 -2.97
C GLN A 108 -4.15 -8.26 -2.39
N CYS A 109 -4.61 -7.24 -1.65
CA CYS A 109 -3.72 -6.32 -0.92
C CYS A 109 -2.87 -7.07 0.11
N ALA A 110 -3.49 -7.93 0.90
CA ALA A 110 -2.83 -8.74 1.91
C ALA A 110 -1.77 -9.68 1.28
N ALA A 111 -2.02 -10.21 0.09
CA ALA A 111 -1.05 -11.04 -0.63
C ALA A 111 0.23 -10.26 -0.99
N HIS A 112 0.11 -9.02 -1.48
CA HIS A 112 1.26 -8.15 -1.76
C HIS A 112 2.08 -7.85 -0.51
N VAL A 113 1.42 -7.53 0.60
CA VAL A 113 2.12 -7.25 1.87
C VAL A 113 2.76 -8.51 2.44
N ARG A 114 2.07 -9.66 2.39
CA ARG A 114 2.58 -10.96 2.84
C ARG A 114 3.87 -11.34 2.11
N ALA A 115 3.94 -11.11 0.80
CA ALA A 115 5.16 -11.34 0.02
C ALA A 115 6.34 -10.45 0.46
N GLY A 116 6.06 -9.23 0.94
CA GLY A 116 7.06 -8.28 1.42
C GLY A 116 7.34 -8.32 2.94
N LEU A 117 6.70 -9.21 3.70
CA LEU A 117 6.89 -9.32 5.16
C LEU A 117 8.36 -9.41 5.62
N PRO A 118 9.25 -10.16 4.96
CA PRO A 118 10.66 -10.20 5.36
C PRO A 118 11.33 -8.82 5.35
N LEU A 119 10.97 -7.95 4.41
CA LEU A 119 11.51 -6.59 4.29
C LEU A 119 10.96 -5.68 5.39
N LEU A 120 9.67 -5.79 5.72
CA LEU A 120 9.04 -5.06 6.82
C LEU A 120 9.71 -5.43 8.15
N ARG A 121 9.87 -6.73 8.43
CA ARG A 121 10.54 -7.24 9.63
C ARG A 121 12.00 -6.80 9.73
N GLY A 122 12.74 -6.82 8.61
CA GLY A 122 14.12 -6.32 8.56
C GLY A 122 14.23 -4.82 8.86
N GLY A 123 13.27 -4.02 8.40
CA GLY A 123 13.22 -2.57 8.67
C GLY A 123 12.94 -2.20 10.13
N LEU A 124 12.19 -3.05 10.85
CA LEU A 124 11.86 -2.90 12.28
C LEU A 124 13.08 -3.05 13.20
N ALA A 125 14.01 -3.94 12.84
CA ALA A 125 15.12 -4.35 13.71
C ALA A 125 16.08 -3.21 14.09
N GLY A 126 16.06 -2.08 13.38
CA GLY A 126 16.96 -0.94 13.64
C GLY A 126 16.43 0.14 14.59
N ARG A 127 15.13 0.16 14.93
CA ARG A 127 14.49 1.30 15.65
C ARG A 127 13.28 0.90 16.52
N PRO A 128 13.47 0.04 17.54
CA PRO A 128 12.38 -0.36 18.45
C PRO A 128 11.76 0.86 19.16
N GLY A 129 10.44 0.84 19.36
CA GLY A 129 9.69 1.91 20.05
C GLY A 129 9.41 3.18 19.23
N SER A 130 9.75 3.20 17.95
CA SER A 130 9.39 4.31 17.04
C SER A 130 7.97 4.19 16.48
N VAL A 131 7.38 5.29 16.03
CA VAL A 131 6.06 5.29 15.35
C VAL A 131 6.07 4.39 14.12
N SER A 132 7.14 4.46 13.32
CA SER A 132 7.36 3.54 12.20
C SER A 132 7.36 2.08 12.64
N ALA A 133 7.94 1.78 13.81
CA ALA A 133 7.95 0.41 14.33
C ALA A 133 6.55 -0.05 14.72
N ALA A 134 5.78 0.78 15.43
CA ALA A 134 4.40 0.48 15.80
C ALA A 134 3.51 0.22 14.58
N TYR A 135 3.65 1.00 13.49
CA TYR A 135 2.88 0.74 12.27
C TYR A 135 3.26 -0.57 11.60
N ALA A 136 4.56 -0.85 11.46
CA ALA A 136 5.00 -2.08 10.82
C ALA A 136 4.70 -3.34 11.67
N GLU A 137 4.72 -3.24 13.00
CA GLU A 137 4.23 -4.30 13.89
C GLU A 137 2.72 -4.55 13.68
N GLY A 138 1.90 -3.50 13.67
CA GLY A 138 0.46 -3.63 13.41
C GLY A 138 0.14 -4.26 12.05
N ILE A 139 0.91 -3.92 11.00
CA ILE A 139 0.81 -4.56 9.68
C ILE A 139 1.14 -6.06 9.78
N VAL A 140 2.21 -6.43 10.47
CA VAL A 140 2.63 -7.84 10.63
C VAL A 140 1.55 -8.63 11.37
N ASP A 141 0.98 -8.06 12.44
CA ASP A 141 -0.06 -8.70 13.23
C ASP A 141 -1.34 -8.92 12.41
N LEU A 142 -1.79 -7.91 11.65
CA LEU A 142 -2.94 -8.05 10.76
C LEU A 142 -2.75 -9.17 9.72
N ILE A 143 -1.58 -9.23 9.08
CA ILE A 143 -1.32 -10.27 8.08
C ILE A 143 -1.25 -11.67 8.71
N ALA A 144 -0.77 -11.77 9.95
CA ALA A 144 -0.69 -13.04 10.69
C ALA A 144 -2.07 -13.56 11.11
N LEU A 145 -3.03 -12.68 11.39
CA LEU A 145 -4.42 -13.05 11.71
C LEU A 145 -5.18 -13.62 10.50
N CYS A 146 -4.72 -13.31 9.28
CA CYS A 146 -5.33 -13.75 8.01
C CYS A 146 -4.59 -14.94 7.36
N ALA A 147 -3.71 -15.63 8.09
CA ALA A 147 -2.96 -16.80 7.63
C ALA A 147 -3.53 -18.10 8.22
#